data_AF-A0AA42N8N6-F1
#
_entry.id   AF-A0AA42N8N6-F1
#
_cell.length_a   1.000
_cell.length_b   1.000
_cell.length_c   1.000
_cell.angle_alpha   90.00
_cell.angle_beta   90.00
_cell.angle_gamma   90.00
#
_symmetry.space_group_name_H-M   'P 1'
#
loop_
_entity.id
_entity.type
_entity.pdbx_description
1 polymer ?
#
loop_
_entity_poly.entity_id
_entity_poly.type
_entity_poly.pdbx_seq_one_letter_code
_entity_poly.pdbx_strand_id
1 'polypeptide(L)'
;MDTDGLDRADAVQRLFSRLLRRRVPEDRRLTRQQRRRARHMLQAVDGRMNGATYREIAGVIYGQARIADEPWKTSALRDAVMDLVKDAFSMIEGGYLSLLRRRRRK
;
A
#
# COMPACT_ATOMS: atom_id res chain seq x y z
N MET A 1 7.23 -11.08 -29.96
CA MET A 1 8.11 -11.02 -28.77
C MET A 1 7.23 -10.84 -27.55
N ASP A 2 7.39 -11.68 -26.51
CA ASP A 2 6.62 -11.57 -25.26
C ASP A 2 7.02 -10.29 -24.53
N THR A 3 6.18 -9.27 -24.65
CA THR A 3 6.39 -7.94 -24.07
C THR A 3 6.55 -8.02 -22.55
N ASP A 4 6.03 -9.07 -21.91
CA ASP A 4 6.14 -9.31 -20.46
C ASP A 4 7.54 -9.80 -20.05
N GLY A 5 8.36 -10.30 -20.99
CA GLY A 5 9.74 -10.70 -20.75
C GLY A 5 10.63 -9.56 -20.25
N LEU A 6 10.46 -8.35 -20.81
CA LEU A 6 11.19 -7.15 -20.35
C LEU A 6 10.78 -6.74 -18.93
N ASP A 7 9.53 -6.96 -18.55
CA ASP A 7 9.02 -6.59 -17.23
C ASP A 7 9.46 -7.57 -16.14
N ARG A 8 9.63 -8.84 -16.49
CA ARG A 8 10.28 -9.85 -15.64
C ARG A 8 11.77 -9.55 -15.47
N ALA A 9 12.48 -9.19 -16.54
CA ALA A 9 13.90 -8.83 -16.47
C ALA A 9 14.14 -7.62 -15.55
N ASP A 10 13.32 -6.57 -15.68
CA ASP A 10 13.37 -5.38 -14.81
C ASP A 10 13.06 -5.73 -13.33
N ALA A 11 12.05 -6.59 -13.09
CA ALA A 11 11.73 -7.06 -11.74
C ALA A 11 12.88 -7.85 -11.10
N VAL A 12 13.50 -8.76 -11.88
CA VAL A 12 14.67 -9.54 -11.44
C VAL A 12 15.86 -8.63 -11.17
N GLN A 13 16.16 -7.66 -12.04
CA GLN A 13 17.24 -6.71 -11.81
C GLN A 13 17.06 -5.92 -10.50
N ARG A 14 15.83 -5.49 -10.20
CA ARG A 14 15.51 -4.78 -8.95
C ARG A 14 15.65 -5.68 -7.73
N LEU A 15 15.24 -6.95 -7.83
CA LEU A 15 15.43 -7.96 -6.77
C LEU A 15 16.92 -8.19 -6.50
N PHE A 16 17.73 -8.44 -7.54
CA PHE A 16 19.17 -8.62 -7.40
C PHE A 16 19.85 -7.38 -6.82
N SER A 17 19.45 -6.19 -7.27
CA SER A 17 19.97 -4.94 -6.70
C SER A 17 19.68 -4.85 -5.20
N ARG A 18 18.49 -5.25 -4.75
CA ARG A 18 18.12 -5.27 -3.33
C ARG A 18 18.93 -6.30 -2.54
N LEU A 19 19.05 -7.52 -3.05
CA LEU A 19 19.80 -8.61 -2.39
C LEU A 19 21.29 -8.28 -2.24
N LEU A 20 21.87 -7.66 -3.27
CA LEU A 20 23.27 -7.22 -3.27
C LEU A 20 23.49 -5.88 -2.54
N ARG A 21 22.47 -5.35 -1.85
CA ARG A 21 22.50 -4.04 -1.16
C ARG A 21 22.93 -2.87 -2.06
N ARG A 22 22.69 -2.98 -3.36
CA ARG A 22 22.91 -1.92 -4.36
C ARG A 22 21.70 -0.99 -4.41
N ARG A 23 21.88 0.18 -5.02
CA ARG A 23 20.78 1.11 -5.27
C ARG A 23 19.72 0.42 -6.14
N VAL A 24 18.51 0.28 -5.60
CA VAL A 24 17.38 -0.32 -6.33
C VAL A 24 16.79 0.73 -7.27
N PRO A 25 16.69 0.46 -8.59
CA PRO A 25 15.98 1.35 -9.51
C PRO A 25 14.55 1.65 -9.05
N GLU A 26 14.11 2.90 -9.23
CA GLU A 26 12.77 3.32 -8.83
C GLU A 26 11.69 2.52 -9.56
N ASP A 27 10.66 2.09 -8.81
CA ASP A 27 9.47 1.54 -9.43
C ASP A 27 8.67 2.65 -10.12
N ARG A 28 8.65 2.65 -11.45
CA ARG A 28 7.82 3.60 -12.20
C ARG A 28 6.37 3.12 -12.40
N ARG A 29 6.02 1.89 -11.96
CA ARG A 29 4.67 1.31 -12.12
C ARG A 29 3.67 1.90 -11.12
N LEU A 30 4.16 2.37 -9.97
CA LEU A 30 3.34 3.01 -8.94
C LEU A 30 3.67 4.49 -8.83
N THR A 31 2.65 5.34 -8.75
CA THR A 31 2.83 6.75 -8.39
C THR A 31 3.25 6.88 -6.93
N ARG A 32 3.83 8.04 -6.57
CA ARG A 32 4.16 8.33 -5.15
C ARG A 32 2.94 8.22 -4.24
N GLN A 33 1.76 8.64 -4.72
CA GLN A 33 0.50 8.55 -3.99
C GLN A 33 0.06 7.09 -3.79
N GLN A 34 0.14 6.26 -4.82
CA GLN A 34 -0.17 4.82 -4.71
C GLN A 34 0.77 4.11 -3.74
N ARG A 35 2.07 4.41 -3.77
CA ARG A 35 3.02 3.88 -2.77
C ARG A 35 2.69 4.33 -1.35
N ARG A 36 2.32 5.60 -1.15
CA ARG A 36 1.92 6.10 0.17
C ARG A 36 0.66 5.39 0.66
N ARG A 37 -0.35 5.22 -0.20
CA ARG A 37 -1.57 4.47 0.13
C ARG A 37 -1.24 3.02 0.51
N ALA A 38 -0.41 2.33 -0.27
CA ALA A 38 0.00 0.95 0.01
C ALA A 38 0.70 0.81 1.39
N ARG A 39 1.53 1.78 1.79
CA ARG A 39 2.11 1.80 3.15
C ARG A 39 1.05 1.94 4.23
N HIS A 40 0.07 2.83 4.04
CA HIS A 40 -1.02 2.97 5.01
C HIS A 40 -1.91 1.72 5.06
N MET A 41 -2.13 1.05 3.93
CA MET A 41 -2.84 -0.23 3.88
C MET A 41 -2.12 -1.29 4.71
N LEU A 42 -0.79 -1.41 4.56
CA LEU A 42 0.04 -2.30 5.38
C LEU A 42 -0.07 -1.97 6.88
N GLN A 43 0.12 -0.70 7.26
CA GLN A 43 -0.04 -0.28 8.66
C GLN A 43 -1.44 -0.58 9.22
N ALA A 44 -2.48 -0.36 8.41
CA ALA A 44 -3.86 -0.56 8.81
C ALA A 44 -4.18 -2.05 9.01
N VAL A 45 -3.75 -2.92 8.10
CA VAL A 45 -3.98 -4.37 8.26
C VAL A 45 -3.14 -4.95 9.40
N ASP A 46 -1.89 -4.51 9.56
CA ASP A 46 -1.05 -4.90 10.70
C ASP A 46 -1.76 -4.54 12.02
N GLY A 47 -2.27 -3.31 12.14
CA GLY A 47 -3.05 -2.87 13.30
C GLY A 47 -4.29 -3.74 13.51
N ARG A 48 -5.09 -4.00 12.47
CA ARG A 48 -6.32 -4.81 12.59
C ARG A 48 -6.04 -6.25 12.98
N MET A 49 -5.02 -6.88 12.39
CA MET A 49 -4.63 -8.25 12.73
C MET A 49 -4.10 -8.36 14.17
N ASN A 50 -3.59 -7.26 14.73
CA ASN A 50 -3.18 -7.15 16.13
C ASN A 50 -4.28 -6.59 17.06
N GLY A 51 -5.54 -6.52 16.61
CA GLY A 51 -6.69 -6.13 17.43
C GLY A 51 -6.91 -4.63 17.60
N ALA A 52 -6.09 -3.76 17.00
CA ALA A 52 -6.27 -2.31 17.08
C ALA A 52 -7.61 -1.88 16.47
N THR A 53 -8.27 -0.93 17.11
CA THR A 53 -9.51 -0.32 16.60
C THR A 53 -9.22 0.58 15.40
N TYR A 54 -10.24 0.84 14.57
CA TYR A 54 -10.12 1.78 13.46
C TYR A 54 -9.69 3.19 13.90
N ARG A 55 -10.05 3.60 15.13
CA ARG A 55 -9.67 4.90 15.68
C ARG A 55 -8.20 4.96 16.07
N GLU A 56 -7.67 3.89 16.67
CA GLU A 56 -6.24 3.79 17.00
C GLU A 56 -5.38 3.77 15.74
N ILE A 57 -5.81 3.00 14.73
CA ILE A 57 -5.14 2.96 13.41
C ILE A 57 -5.15 4.34 12.76
N ALA A 58 -6.30 5.02 12.76
CA ALA A 58 -6.40 6.39 12.27
C ALA A 58 -5.39 7.29 13.02
N GLY A 59 -5.29 7.14 14.35
CA GLY A 59 -4.38 7.88 15.21
C GLY A 59 -2.92 7.80 14.79
N VAL A 60 -2.47 6.61 14.39
CA VAL A 60 -1.11 6.40 13.88
C VAL A 60 -0.93 6.99 12.48
N ILE A 61 -1.94 6.89 11.60
CA ILE A 61 -1.84 7.30 10.19
C ILE A 61 -1.99 8.82 10.01
N TYR A 62 -2.92 9.44 10.74
CA TYR A 62 -3.33 10.84 10.55
C TYR A 62 -3.00 11.75 11.75
N GLY A 63 -2.63 11.16 12.90
CA GLY A 63 -2.34 11.89 14.13
C GLY A 63 -3.57 12.07 15.02
N GLN A 64 -3.35 11.99 16.34
CA GLN A 64 -4.43 12.08 17.33
C GLN A 64 -5.16 13.43 17.33
N ALA A 65 -4.41 14.53 17.18
CA ALA A 65 -4.99 15.87 17.11
C ALA A 65 -6.01 15.97 15.96
N ARG A 66 -5.65 15.48 14.77
CA ARG A 66 -6.51 15.54 13.59
C ARG A 66 -7.81 14.74 13.73
N ILE A 67 -7.80 13.66 14.50
CA ILE A 67 -9.00 12.83 14.74
C ILE A 67 -9.86 13.40 15.85
N ALA A 68 -9.29 14.22 16.74
CA ALA A 68 -10.04 14.90 17.77
C ALA A 68 -10.83 16.12 17.24
N ASP A 69 -10.45 16.66 16.08
CA ASP A 69 -11.11 17.81 15.43
C ASP A 69 -12.59 17.55 15.05
N GLU A 70 -12.97 16.29 14.83
CA GLU A 70 -14.30 15.90 14.35
C GLU A 70 -14.89 14.72 15.16
N PRO A 71 -16.22 14.64 15.33
CA PRO A 71 -16.86 13.47 15.92
C PRO A 71 -16.54 12.18 15.15
N TRP A 72 -15.92 11.21 15.84
CA TRP A 72 -15.42 9.98 15.22
C TRP A 72 -16.45 9.19 14.41
N LYS A 73 -17.71 9.10 14.87
CA LYS A 73 -18.76 8.30 14.22
C LYS A 73 -19.13 8.81 12.83
N THR A 74 -18.91 10.08 12.54
CA THR A 74 -19.27 10.74 11.28
C THR A 74 -18.06 11.27 10.52
N SER A 75 -16.83 10.98 10.99
CA SER A 75 -15.61 11.52 10.39
C SER A 75 -15.23 10.76 9.12
N ALA A 76 -14.87 11.51 8.08
CA ALA A 76 -14.33 10.93 6.84
C ALA A 76 -13.04 10.12 7.07
N LEU A 77 -12.29 10.40 8.15
CA LEU A 77 -11.09 9.63 8.51
C LEU A 77 -11.42 8.21 8.97
N ARG A 78 -12.61 8.01 9.56
CA ARG A 78 -13.10 6.67 9.92
C ARG A 78 -13.30 5.84 8.67
N ASP A 79 -14.01 6.39 7.70
CA ASP A 79 -14.30 5.69 6.44
C ASP A 79 -13.02 5.46 5.65
N ALA A 80 -12.11 6.45 5.61
CA ALA A 80 -10.81 6.29 4.96
C ALA A 80 -9.97 5.15 5.56
N VAL A 81 -9.99 4.95 6.88
CA VAL A 81 -9.28 3.81 7.51
C VAL A 81 -10.00 2.48 7.22
N MET A 82 -11.33 2.45 7.25
CA MET A 82 -12.08 1.25 6.89
C MET A 82 -11.77 0.80 5.46
N ASP A 83 -11.69 1.75 4.52
CA ASP A 83 -11.30 1.48 3.14
C ASP A 83 -9.86 0.99 3.03
N LEU A 84 -8.92 1.58 3.78
CA LEU A 84 -7.53 1.10 3.81
C LEU A 84 -7.44 -0.35 4.27
N VAL A 85 -8.19 -0.72 5.32
CA VAL A 85 -8.23 -2.09 5.84
C VAL A 85 -8.84 -3.05 4.82
N LYS A 86 -9.99 -2.68 4.24
CA LYS A 86 -10.67 -3.48 3.22
C LYS A 86 -9.76 -3.74 2.02
N ASP A 87 -9.18 -2.67 1.46
CA ASP A 87 -8.26 -2.78 0.34
C ASP A 87 -7.03 -3.63 0.70
N ALA A 88 -6.54 -3.52 1.93
CA ALA A 88 -5.36 -4.27 2.37
C ALA A 88 -5.64 -5.78 2.40
N PHE A 89 -6.80 -6.19 2.90
CA PHE A 89 -7.22 -7.59 2.83
C PHE A 89 -7.37 -8.06 1.38
N SER A 90 -8.01 -7.27 0.50
CA SER A 90 -8.10 -7.61 -0.93
C SER A 90 -6.72 -7.74 -1.59
N MET A 91 -5.73 -6.95 -1.16
CA MET A 91 -4.35 -7.10 -1.61
C MET A 91 -3.72 -8.41 -1.12
N ILE A 92 -3.93 -8.79 0.14
CA ILE A 92 -3.40 -10.04 0.74
C ILE A 92 -4.03 -11.27 0.08
N GLU A 93 -5.33 -11.23 -0.21
CA GLU A 93 -6.12 -12.31 -0.84
C GLU A 93 -5.81 -12.51 -2.34
N GLY A 94 -4.66 -12.03 -2.81
CA GLY A 94 -4.18 -12.23 -4.19
C GLY A 94 -4.15 -10.96 -5.03
N GLY A 95 -4.70 -9.84 -4.55
CA GLY A 95 -4.63 -8.55 -5.23
C GLY A 95 -3.20 -8.06 -5.47
N TYR A 96 -2.24 -8.46 -4.62
CA TYR A 96 -0.82 -8.14 -4.75
C TYR A 96 -0.22 -8.59 -6.10
N LEU A 97 -0.76 -9.63 -6.74
CA LEU A 97 -0.29 -10.09 -8.05
C LEU A 97 -0.45 -9.02 -9.14
N SER A 98 -1.39 -8.09 -8.97
CA SER A 98 -1.56 -6.95 -9.87
C SER A 98 -0.37 -5.98 -9.87
N LEU A 99 0.40 -5.90 -8.77
CA LEU A 99 1.59 -5.06 -8.66
C LEU A 99 2.75 -5.58 -9.53
N LEU A 100 2.75 -6.88 -9.79
CA LEU A 100 3.77 -7.53 -10.63
C LEU A 100 3.52 -7.29 -12.12
N ARG A 101 2.28 -6.96 -12.49
CA ARG A 101 1.91 -6.68 -13.88
C ARG A 101 2.20 -5.22 -14.21
N ARG A 102 2.99 -4.97 -15.28
CA ARG A 102 3.12 -3.61 -15.81
C ARG A 102 1.84 -3.28 -16.56
N ARG A 103 1.00 -2.43 -15.98
CA ARG A 103 -0.16 -1.87 -16.69
C ARG A 103 0.38 -0.97 -17.81
N ARG A 104 0.48 -1.49 -19.03
CA ARG A 104 0.63 -0.65 -20.22
C ARG A 104 -0.63 0.20 -20.28
N ARG A 105 -0.51 1.51 -20.03
CA ARG A 105 -1.53 2.46 -20.49
C ARG A 105 -1.64 2.25 -22.00
N LYS A 106 -2.83 1.94 -22.50
CA LYS A 106 -3.13 2.19 -23.91
C LYS A 106 -3.03 3.68 -24.16
#